data_AF-A0A811KL96-F1
#
_entry.id   AF-A0A811KL96-F1
#
_cell.length_a   1.000
_cell.length_b   1.000
_cell.length_c   1.000
_cell.angle_alpha   90.00
_cell.angle_beta   90.00
_cell.angle_gamma   90.00
#
_symmetry.space_group_name_H-M   'P 1'
#
loop_
_entity.id
_entity.type
_entity.pdbx_description
1 polymer ?
#
loop_
_entity_poly.entity_id
_entity_poly.type
_entity_poly.pdbx_seq_one_letter_code
_entity_poly.pdbx_strand_id
1 'polypeptide(L)'
;MMTLSAVSTLVVLCSVSLLGKSDSSEQSYSEKKMDAVESTMFPGFIIDYEMERVTKPKCKPQQSCRTTDDQAVDFSALINFINFCDCPTGTTCNNDNPIRMGSKTYAFCGQQKLRRCRNNEVAVKLDGFVDTVNCYCPYDVVAENSAEAFSDTKTSLKFYCKKRAMQYKVRKPVKSPITAQDIMAYLEQ
;
A
#
# COMPACT_ATOMS: atom_id res chain seq x y z
N MET A 1 -41.70 -60.54 36.81
CA MET A 1 -42.43 -59.51 36.02
C MET A 1 -41.45 -59.11 34.90
N MET A 2 -41.54 -59.65 33.67
CA MET A 2 -42.42 -59.20 32.55
C MET A 2 -42.32 -57.67 32.39
N THR A 3 -41.83 -57.03 31.31
CA THR A 3 -41.79 -57.29 29.84
C THR A 3 -40.65 -56.43 29.24
N LEU A 4 -39.77 -56.87 28.34
CA LEU A 4 -39.92 -57.10 26.88
C LEU A 4 -40.39 -55.88 26.05
N SER A 5 -39.65 -55.66 24.95
CA SER A 5 -40.00 -55.00 23.67
C SER A 5 -39.44 -53.57 23.49
N ALA A 6 -38.92 -53.15 22.33
CA ALA A 6 -38.52 -53.80 21.08
C ALA A 6 -37.85 -52.72 20.19
N VAL A 7 -36.74 -53.10 19.55
CA VAL A 7 -36.46 -52.99 18.11
C VAL A 7 -36.91 -51.72 17.35
N SER A 8 -35.96 -51.00 16.75
CA SER A 8 -35.82 -50.96 15.26
C SER A 8 -34.65 -50.12 14.79
N THR A 9 -33.69 -50.84 14.24
CA THR A 9 -32.74 -50.45 13.20
C THR A 9 -33.36 -49.59 12.09
N LEU A 10 -32.63 -48.57 11.62
CA LEU A 10 -32.54 -48.31 10.19
C LEU A 10 -31.14 -47.83 9.82
N VAL A 11 -30.36 -48.82 9.38
CA VAL A 11 -29.19 -48.64 8.53
C VAL A 11 -29.70 -48.20 7.17
N VAL A 12 -29.30 -47.03 6.69
CA VAL A 12 -29.36 -46.72 5.25
C VAL A 12 -27.93 -46.76 4.73
N LEU A 13 -27.59 -47.94 4.23
CA LEU A 13 -26.54 -48.16 3.25
C LEU A 13 -26.93 -47.43 1.96
N CYS A 14 -26.08 -46.51 1.51
CA CYS A 14 -25.92 -46.24 0.08
C CYS A 14 -24.46 -46.48 -0.28
N SER A 15 -24.07 -47.74 -0.33
CA SER A 15 -22.97 -48.21 -1.17
C SER A 15 -23.47 -48.32 -2.61
N VAL A 16 -23.12 -47.35 -3.45
CA VAL A 16 -22.99 -47.58 -4.89
C VAL A 16 -21.49 -47.69 -5.15
N SER A 17 -20.96 -48.89 -4.97
CA SER A 17 -19.75 -49.29 -5.69
C SER A 17 -20.18 -49.64 -7.10
N LEU A 18 -19.51 -49.10 -8.12
CA LEU A 18 -19.11 -49.83 -9.34
C LEU A 18 -18.23 -48.94 -10.23
N LEU A 19 -16.93 -49.25 -10.15
CA LEU A 19 -15.91 -49.24 -11.20
C LEU A 19 -15.76 -48.03 -12.12
N GLY A 20 -14.58 -47.41 -12.03
CA GLY A 20 -14.01 -46.65 -13.14
C GLY A 20 -12.72 -45.92 -12.78
N LYS A 21 -11.60 -46.65 -12.77
CA LYS A 21 -10.22 -46.15 -12.74
C LYS A 21 -9.84 -45.25 -11.55
N SER A 22 -9.22 -45.89 -10.57
CA SER A 22 -8.02 -45.35 -9.92
C SER A 22 -6.99 -45.00 -10.99
N ASP A 23 -7.05 -43.79 -11.53
CA ASP A 23 -5.82 -43.06 -11.82
C ASP A 23 -5.49 -42.30 -10.55
N SER A 24 -4.71 -42.97 -9.71
CA SER A 24 -3.74 -42.34 -8.83
C SER A 24 -2.82 -41.47 -9.71
N SER A 25 -3.32 -40.31 -10.12
CA SER A 25 -2.42 -39.19 -10.27
C SER A 25 -2.07 -38.78 -8.85
N GLU A 26 -1.04 -39.45 -8.30
CA GLU A 26 0.02 -38.67 -7.69
C GLU A 26 0.34 -37.56 -8.71
N GLN A 27 -0.35 -36.43 -8.60
CA GLN A 27 0.24 -35.17 -8.98
C GLN A 27 1.42 -35.05 -8.02
N SER A 28 2.52 -35.70 -8.43
CA SER A 28 3.86 -35.20 -8.29
C SER A 28 3.71 -33.69 -8.46
N TYR A 29 3.68 -32.98 -7.33
CA TYR A 29 4.17 -31.63 -7.30
C TYR A 29 5.61 -31.80 -7.75
N SER A 30 5.80 -31.82 -9.07
CA SER A 30 7.07 -31.46 -9.66
C SER A 30 7.43 -30.19 -8.93
N GLU A 31 8.53 -30.24 -8.18
CA GLU A 31 9.26 -29.05 -7.73
C GLU A 31 9.55 -28.25 -9.00
N LYS A 32 8.55 -27.49 -9.41
CA LYS A 32 8.67 -26.58 -10.53
C LYS A 32 9.52 -25.49 -9.93
N LYS A 33 10.82 -25.57 -10.21
CA LYS A 33 11.78 -24.51 -9.96
C LYS A 33 11.10 -23.19 -10.32
N MET A 34 10.75 -22.40 -9.32
CA MET A 34 10.10 -21.12 -9.53
C MET A 34 11.21 -20.13 -9.83
N ASP A 35 11.36 -19.81 -11.11
CA ASP A 35 12.26 -18.75 -11.56
C ASP A 35 11.98 -17.45 -10.79
N ALA A 36 13.02 -16.63 -10.61
CA ALA A 36 12.88 -15.35 -9.93
C ALA A 36 11.81 -14.47 -10.60
N VAL A 37 10.90 -13.91 -9.80
CA VAL A 37 9.73 -13.16 -10.28
C VAL A 37 9.86 -11.68 -9.92
N GLU A 38 9.58 -10.80 -10.88
CA GLU A 38 9.48 -9.36 -10.60
C GLU A 38 8.15 -9.04 -9.89
N SER A 39 8.22 -8.28 -8.80
CA SER A 39 7.03 -7.86 -8.05
C SER A 39 6.19 -6.88 -8.86
N THR A 40 4.89 -7.19 -9.01
CA THR A 40 3.91 -6.27 -9.60
C THR A 40 3.53 -5.12 -8.66
N MET A 41 3.74 -5.30 -7.35
CA MET A 41 3.45 -4.32 -6.32
C MET A 41 4.63 -3.37 -6.10
N PHE A 42 5.86 -3.89 -6.17
CA PHE A 42 7.09 -3.13 -6.00
C PHE A 42 7.95 -3.19 -7.28
N PRO A 43 7.75 -2.28 -8.24
CA PRO A 43 8.47 -2.31 -9.51
C PRO A 43 10.00 -2.40 -9.32
N GLY A 44 10.64 -3.33 -10.02
CA GLY A 44 12.08 -3.59 -9.90
C GLY A 44 12.52 -4.46 -8.72
N PHE A 45 11.60 -4.90 -7.84
CA PHE A 45 11.92 -5.94 -6.86
C PHE A 45 11.90 -7.30 -7.53
N ILE A 46 12.96 -8.07 -7.34
CA ILE A 46 13.06 -9.44 -7.84
C ILE A 46 13.03 -10.36 -6.62
N ILE A 47 12.04 -11.25 -6.58
CA ILE A 47 11.87 -12.26 -5.52
C ILE A 47 12.34 -13.59 -6.09
N ASP A 48 13.43 -14.10 -5.54
CA ASP A 48 13.93 -15.44 -5.80
C ASP A 48 13.47 -16.35 -4.67
N TYR A 49 12.48 -17.20 -4.96
CA TYR A 49 11.89 -18.10 -3.98
C TYR A 49 12.80 -19.29 -3.65
N GLU A 50 13.68 -19.71 -4.57
CA GLU A 50 14.62 -20.81 -4.32
C GLU A 50 15.75 -20.38 -3.38
N MET A 51 16.26 -19.17 -3.59
CA MET A 51 17.33 -18.61 -2.77
C MET A 51 16.83 -17.83 -1.55
N GLU A 52 15.50 -17.78 -1.33
CA GLU A 52 14.84 -16.96 -0.31
C GLU A 52 15.35 -15.52 -0.28
N ARG A 53 15.62 -14.96 -1.47
CA ARG A 53 16.32 -13.69 -1.63
C ARG A 53 15.46 -12.67 -2.34
N VAL A 54 15.35 -11.49 -1.74
CA VAL A 54 14.75 -10.32 -2.39
C VAL A 54 15.86 -9.36 -2.84
N THR A 55 15.91 -9.10 -4.14
CA THR A 55 16.79 -8.09 -4.72
C THR A 55 15.99 -6.81 -4.97
N LYS A 56 16.52 -5.68 -4.51
CA LYS A 56 15.90 -4.37 -4.65
C LYS A 56 16.54 -3.60 -5.81
N PRO A 57 15.81 -2.70 -6.47
CA PRO A 57 16.41 -1.82 -7.47
C PRO A 57 17.39 -0.85 -6.79
N LYS A 58 18.33 -0.29 -7.55
CA LYS A 58 19.17 0.81 -7.05
C LYS A 58 18.37 2.11 -6.98
N CYS A 59 18.55 2.87 -5.92
CA CYS A 59 17.87 4.16 -5.76
C CYS A 59 18.31 5.15 -6.85
N LYS A 60 17.33 5.72 -7.55
CA LYS A 60 17.57 6.82 -8.50
C LYS A 60 17.82 8.13 -7.74
N PRO A 61 18.41 9.15 -8.40
CA PRO A 61 18.46 10.49 -7.83
C PRO A 61 17.06 10.95 -7.39
N GLN A 62 16.96 11.60 -6.22
CA GLN A 62 15.70 12.10 -5.63
C GLN A 62 14.67 11.03 -5.25
N GLN A 63 14.96 9.75 -5.44
CA GLN A 63 14.12 8.66 -4.96
C GLN A 63 14.32 8.49 -3.45
N SER A 64 13.22 8.41 -2.72
CA SER A 64 13.21 8.04 -1.31
C SER A 64 13.65 6.59 -1.18
N CYS A 65 14.67 6.33 -0.36
CA CYS A 65 15.08 4.96 -0.03
C CYS A 65 14.16 4.32 1.00
N ARG A 66 13.48 5.15 1.81
CA ARG A 66 12.49 4.74 2.80
C ARG A 66 11.53 5.89 3.05
N THR A 67 10.24 5.60 2.98
CA THR A 67 9.18 6.54 3.34
C THR A 67 8.45 5.98 4.55
N THR A 68 8.23 6.81 5.56
CA THR A 68 7.31 6.49 6.66
C THR A 68 6.09 7.38 6.60
N ASP A 69 4.95 6.86 7.00
CA ASP A 69 3.71 7.62 7.15
C ASP A 69 3.22 7.49 8.60
N ASP A 70 3.20 8.61 9.32
CA ASP A 70 2.80 8.66 10.73
C ASP A 70 1.31 8.35 10.94
N GLN A 71 0.51 8.44 9.87
CA GLN A 71 -0.92 8.12 9.89
C GLN A 71 -1.21 6.71 9.35
N ALA A 72 -0.18 5.93 9.00
CA ALA A 72 -0.38 4.56 8.55
C ALA A 72 -0.99 3.69 9.66
N VAL A 73 -2.12 3.05 9.33
CA VAL A 73 -2.76 2.02 10.14
C VAL A 73 -2.62 0.65 9.46
N ASP A 74 -2.61 -0.41 10.26
CA ASP A 74 -2.58 -1.82 9.84
C ASP A 74 -1.40 -2.19 8.92
N PHE A 75 -1.65 -2.93 7.84
CA PHE A 75 -0.63 -3.44 6.91
C PHE A 75 0.26 -2.32 6.32
N SER A 76 -0.27 -1.09 6.22
CA SER A 76 0.49 0.09 5.77
C SER A 76 1.61 0.47 6.73
N ALA A 77 1.52 0.11 8.01
CA ALA A 77 2.57 0.36 8.99
C ALA A 77 3.80 -0.52 8.76
N LEU A 78 3.65 -1.71 8.16
CA LEU A 78 4.78 -2.58 7.82
C LEU A 78 5.69 -1.93 6.77
N ILE A 79 5.10 -1.14 5.87
CA ILE A 79 5.79 -0.40 4.82
C ILE A 79 6.79 0.60 5.42
N ASN A 80 6.50 1.14 6.62
CA ASN A 80 7.41 2.06 7.32
C ASN A 80 8.75 1.41 7.67
N PHE A 81 8.89 0.08 7.65
CA PHE A 81 10.13 -0.63 7.99
C PHE A 81 10.90 -1.14 6.76
N ILE A 82 10.40 -0.90 5.55
CA ILE A 82 10.99 -1.42 4.32
C ILE A 82 11.78 -0.32 3.61
N ASN A 83 13.03 -0.62 3.24
CA ASN A 83 13.73 0.18 2.24
C ASN A 83 13.26 -0.24 0.84
N PHE A 84 12.88 0.72 0.00
CA PHE A 84 12.35 0.48 -1.35
C PHE A 84 13.43 0.30 -2.42
N CYS A 85 14.66 0.65 -2.11
CA CYS A 85 15.77 0.51 -3.04
C CYS A 85 17.09 0.42 -2.27
N ASP A 86 18.09 -0.16 -2.92
CA ASP A 86 19.44 -0.21 -2.40
C ASP A 86 20.18 1.07 -2.76
N CYS A 87 20.83 1.69 -1.78
CA CYS A 87 21.66 2.85 -2.02
C CYS A 87 22.88 2.50 -2.90
N PRO A 88 23.35 3.45 -3.75
CA PRO A 88 24.58 3.27 -4.51
C PRO A 88 25.78 3.16 -3.56
N THR A 89 26.84 2.51 -4.05
CA THR A 89 28.06 2.22 -3.29
C THR A 89 28.61 3.47 -2.61
N GLY A 90 28.94 3.37 -1.32
CA GLY A 90 29.46 4.49 -0.53
C GLY A 90 28.38 5.41 0.06
N THR A 91 27.10 5.11 -0.13
CA THR A 91 25.99 5.83 0.51
C THR A 91 25.08 4.88 1.25
N THR A 92 24.45 5.37 2.32
CA THR A 92 23.45 4.64 3.10
C THR A 92 22.14 5.42 3.11
N CYS A 93 21.04 4.72 3.37
CA CYS A 93 19.74 5.36 3.54
C CYS A 93 19.77 6.15 4.86
N ASN A 94 19.86 7.47 4.75
CA ASN A 94 20.07 8.37 5.88
C ASN A 94 18.73 8.67 6.56
N ASN A 95 18.56 8.15 7.77
CA ASN A 95 17.37 8.38 8.60
C ASN A 95 17.56 9.52 9.62
N ASP A 96 18.76 10.12 9.72
CA ASP A 96 19.08 11.13 10.72
C ASP A 96 18.61 12.53 10.30
N ASN A 97 18.56 12.78 8.99
CA ASN A 97 18.08 14.05 8.41
C ASN A 97 16.99 13.84 7.37
N PRO A 98 15.85 13.23 7.74
CA PRO A 98 14.79 12.97 6.78
C PRO A 98 14.03 14.26 6.47
N ILE A 99 13.38 14.28 5.31
CA ILE A 99 12.54 15.40 4.89
C ILE A 99 11.10 15.05 5.24
N ARG A 100 10.46 15.85 6.08
CA ARG A 100 9.04 15.69 6.45
C ARG A 100 8.15 16.59 5.61
N MET A 101 7.11 16.02 5.01
CA MET A 101 6.06 16.77 4.30
C MET A 101 4.68 16.16 4.66
N GLY A 102 3.89 16.90 5.43
CA GLY A 102 2.63 16.40 5.97
C GLY A 102 2.83 15.28 7.00
N SER A 103 2.11 14.16 6.82
CA SER A 103 2.26 12.94 7.64
C SER A 103 3.42 12.04 7.20
N LYS A 104 3.98 12.28 6.01
CA LYS A 104 5.04 11.45 5.44
C LYS A 104 6.43 12.01 5.71
N THR A 105 7.36 11.11 5.96
CA THR A 105 8.76 11.38 6.20
C THR A 105 9.61 10.58 5.20
N TYR A 106 10.50 11.26 4.49
CA TYR A 106 11.27 10.71 3.38
C TYR A 106 12.77 10.68 3.72
N ALA A 107 13.37 9.49 3.68
CA ALA A 107 14.80 9.28 3.82
C ALA A 107 15.45 9.07 2.45
N PHE A 108 16.69 9.50 2.29
CA PHE A 108 17.41 9.44 1.02
C PHE A 108 18.78 8.78 1.17
N CYS A 109 19.32 8.28 0.07
CA CYS A 109 20.70 7.82 0.02
C CYS A 109 21.64 9.03 0.10
N GLY A 110 22.30 9.20 1.25
CA GLY A 110 23.11 10.39 1.55
C GLY A 110 22.29 11.66 1.80
N GLN A 111 22.97 12.81 1.84
CA GLN A 111 22.33 14.10 2.11
C GLN A 111 21.73 14.68 0.83
N GLN A 112 20.41 14.80 0.78
CA GLN A 112 19.70 15.47 -0.31
C GLN A 112 19.55 16.97 -0.04
N LYS A 113 19.78 17.79 -1.08
CA LYS A 113 19.48 19.22 -1.07
C LYS A 113 18.28 19.45 -1.99
N LEU A 114 17.08 19.35 -1.44
CA LEU A 114 15.86 19.68 -2.17
C LEU A 114 15.62 21.19 -2.16
N ARG A 115 15.30 21.75 -3.32
CA ARG A 115 14.79 23.12 -3.39
C ARG A 115 13.37 23.19 -2.84
N ARG A 116 12.94 24.38 -2.44
CA ARG A 116 11.55 24.66 -2.09
C ARG A 116 10.65 24.57 -3.34
N CYS A 117 9.49 23.93 -3.20
CA CYS A 117 8.46 23.89 -4.25
C CYS A 117 7.82 25.27 -4.46
N ARG A 118 7.42 25.55 -5.71
CA ARG A 118 6.45 26.61 -6.05
C ARG A 118 5.03 26.13 -5.71
N ASN A 119 4.09 27.06 -5.59
CA ASN A 119 2.68 26.72 -5.41
C ASN A 119 2.17 25.97 -6.65
N ASN A 120 1.40 24.91 -6.46
CA ASN A 120 0.90 23.98 -7.48
C ASN A 120 1.99 23.19 -8.22
N GLU A 121 3.21 23.13 -7.69
CA GLU A 121 4.26 22.27 -8.25
C GLU A 121 4.16 20.83 -7.72
N VAL A 122 4.48 19.83 -8.54
CA VAL A 122 4.54 18.43 -8.11
C VAL A 122 5.71 18.25 -7.13
N ALA A 123 5.38 18.05 -5.86
CA ALA A 123 6.36 17.81 -4.80
C ALA A 123 6.82 16.36 -4.78
N VAL A 124 5.87 15.42 -4.89
CA VAL A 124 6.13 13.98 -4.83
C VAL A 124 5.42 13.27 -5.97
N LYS A 125 6.10 12.29 -6.57
CA LYS A 125 5.54 11.34 -7.53
C LYS A 125 5.67 9.94 -6.93
N LEU A 126 4.58 9.20 -6.90
CA LEU A 126 4.52 7.82 -6.42
C LEU A 126 4.34 6.88 -7.60
N ASP A 127 5.32 6.00 -7.81
CA ASP A 127 5.30 4.94 -8.81
C ASP A 127 5.22 3.58 -8.09
N GLY A 128 4.03 3.00 -8.00
CA GLY A 128 3.78 1.87 -7.08
C GLY A 128 3.91 2.30 -5.62
N PHE A 129 4.90 1.76 -4.89
CA PHE A 129 5.27 2.18 -3.53
C PHE A 129 6.54 3.05 -3.48
N VAL A 130 7.10 3.41 -4.64
CA VAL A 130 8.34 4.18 -4.73
C VAL A 130 8.02 5.67 -4.82
N ASP A 131 8.47 6.43 -3.82
CA ASP A 131 8.36 7.88 -3.83
C ASP A 131 9.57 8.55 -4.49
N THR A 132 9.33 9.42 -5.47
CA THR A 132 10.30 10.37 -6.02
C THR A 132 9.96 11.77 -5.52
N VAL A 133 10.89 12.41 -4.81
CA VAL A 133 10.66 13.73 -4.20
C VAL A 133 11.39 14.81 -4.99
N ASN A 134 10.64 15.60 -5.76
CA ASN A 134 11.20 16.62 -6.65
C ASN A 134 11.61 17.90 -5.91
N CYS A 135 10.87 18.27 -4.86
CA CYS A 135 11.08 19.48 -4.09
C CYS A 135 10.44 19.38 -2.71
N TYR A 136 10.90 20.22 -1.77
CA TYR A 136 10.34 20.34 -0.43
C TYR A 136 9.14 21.28 -0.43
N CYS A 137 7.96 20.78 -0.03
CA CYS A 137 6.77 21.59 0.16
C CYS A 137 6.67 22.12 1.60
N PRO A 138 6.68 23.44 1.83
CA PRO A 138 6.55 24.04 3.16
C PRO A 138 5.09 24.11 3.66
N TYR A 139 4.14 23.56 2.89
CA TYR A 139 2.70 23.64 3.13
C TYR A 139 2.12 22.20 3.12
N ASP A 140 0.87 22.03 2.70
CA ASP A 140 0.30 20.72 2.49
C ASP A 140 0.66 20.17 1.10
N VAL A 141 0.79 18.85 1.03
CA VAL A 141 0.86 18.08 -0.21
C VAL A 141 -0.51 17.45 -0.46
N VAL A 142 -1.05 17.66 -1.65
CA VAL A 142 -2.40 17.21 -2.01
C VAL A 142 -2.29 16.33 -3.26
N ALA A 143 -2.84 15.12 -3.20
CA ALA A 143 -2.98 14.26 -4.37
C ALA A 143 -3.97 14.91 -5.35
N GLU A 144 -3.65 14.91 -6.64
CA GLU A 144 -4.66 15.22 -7.66
C GLU A 144 -5.51 13.97 -7.88
N ASN A 145 -6.82 14.09 -7.68
CA ASN A 145 -7.78 13.00 -7.83
C ASN A 145 -7.78 12.50 -9.28
N SER A 146 -7.02 11.45 -9.59
CA SER A 146 -7.36 10.57 -10.70
C SER A 146 -7.74 9.22 -10.12
N ALA A 147 -9.04 8.89 -10.21
CA ALA A 147 -9.54 7.55 -9.90
C ALA A 147 -8.81 6.45 -10.72
N GLU A 148 -8.15 6.85 -11.81
CA GLU A 148 -7.33 6.03 -12.70
C GLU A 148 -5.96 5.62 -12.09
N ALA A 149 -5.44 6.34 -11.10
CA ALA A 149 -4.13 6.02 -10.51
C ALA A 149 -4.16 4.76 -9.63
N PHE A 150 -5.34 4.36 -9.14
CA PHE A 150 -5.48 3.17 -8.30
C PHE A 150 -5.85 1.91 -9.09
N SER A 151 -6.31 2.03 -10.34
CA SER A 151 -6.73 0.90 -11.17
C SER A 151 -5.64 0.36 -12.10
N ASP A 152 -4.61 1.17 -12.42
CA ASP A 152 -3.47 0.74 -13.21
C ASP A 152 -2.15 0.97 -12.46
N THR A 153 -1.46 -0.13 -12.13
CA THR A 153 -0.11 -0.14 -11.53
C THR A 153 0.94 0.65 -12.31
N LYS A 154 0.66 1.03 -13.56
CA LYS A 154 1.53 1.86 -14.41
C LYS A 154 1.29 3.36 -14.26
N THR A 155 0.21 3.78 -13.60
CA THR A 155 -0.14 5.20 -13.45
C THR A 155 0.48 5.77 -12.19
N SER A 156 1.39 6.74 -12.37
CA SER A 156 2.03 7.42 -11.24
C SER A 156 1.06 8.37 -10.55
N LEU A 157 0.91 8.25 -9.22
CA LEU A 157 0.17 9.23 -8.43
C LEU A 157 1.05 10.47 -8.19
N LYS A 158 0.48 11.66 -8.37
CA LYS A 158 1.20 12.94 -8.20
C LYS A 158 0.62 13.72 -7.03
N PHE A 159 1.52 14.20 -6.17
CA PHE A 159 1.20 15.07 -5.04
C PHE A 159 1.74 16.47 -5.28
N TYR A 160 0.86 17.45 -5.25
CA TYR A 160 1.17 18.84 -5.52
C TYR A 160 1.31 19.63 -4.24
N CYS A 161 2.28 20.54 -4.21
CA CYS A 161 2.45 21.49 -3.12
C CYS A 161 1.36 22.57 -3.21
N LYS A 162 0.46 22.61 -2.23
CA LYS A 162 -0.63 23.58 -2.17
C LYS A 162 -0.47 24.47 -0.95
N LYS A 163 -0.39 25.78 -1.18
CA LYS A 163 -0.52 26.74 -0.08
C LYS A 163 -1.96 26.68 0.44
N ARG A 164 -2.15 26.43 1.74
CA ARG A 164 -3.48 26.54 2.36
C ARG A 164 -4.07 27.90 2.00
N ALA A 165 -5.21 27.89 1.30
CA ALA A 165 -6.02 29.07 1.18
C ALA A 165 -6.59 29.32 2.57
N MET A 166 -5.99 30.23 3.36
CA MET A 166 -6.70 30.86 4.47
C MET A 166 -7.80 31.75 3.89
N GLN A 167 -8.84 31.14 3.36
CA GLN A 167 -10.13 31.75 3.17
C GLN A 167 -11.18 30.71 3.53
N TYR A 168 -11.34 30.49 4.84
CA TYR A 168 -12.70 30.37 5.32
C TYR A 168 -13.38 31.69 4.93
N LYS A 169 -14.09 31.69 3.79
CA LYS A 169 -15.23 32.58 3.69
C LYS A 169 -16.21 32.05 4.71
N VAL A 170 -16.04 32.45 5.97
CA VAL A 170 -17.12 32.41 6.95
C VAL A 170 -18.21 33.24 6.28
N ARG A 171 -19.18 32.56 5.64
CA ARG A 171 -20.44 33.20 5.29
C ARG A 171 -20.89 33.82 6.60
N LYS A 172 -21.10 35.15 6.59
CA LYS A 172 -21.50 35.94 7.75
C LYS A 172 -22.39 35.10 8.66
N PRO A 173 -22.17 35.08 9.99
CA PRO A 173 -22.92 34.23 10.90
C PRO A 173 -24.40 34.37 10.57
N VAL A 174 -25.00 33.28 10.08
CA VAL A 174 -26.44 33.24 9.90
C VAL A 174 -27.00 33.38 11.31
N LYS A 175 -27.85 34.38 11.52
CA LYS A 175 -28.44 34.75 12.83
C LYS A 175 -29.40 33.69 13.39
N SER A 176 -29.27 32.43 13.00
CA SER A 176 -30.10 31.32 13.47
C SER A 176 -29.22 30.26 14.09
N PRO A 177 -29.64 29.65 15.22
CA PRO A 177 -28.90 28.57 15.84
C PRO A 177 -28.76 27.42 14.83
N ILE A 178 -27.51 27.00 14.61
CA ILE A 178 -27.17 25.85 13.78
C ILE A 178 -27.82 24.62 14.42
N THR A 179 -28.65 23.90 13.67
CA THR A 179 -29.30 22.69 14.16
C THR A 179 -28.39 21.48 13.95
N ALA A 180 -28.61 20.41 14.71
CA ALA A 180 -27.87 19.15 14.51
C ALA A 180 -28.05 18.60 13.10
N GLN A 181 -29.20 18.85 12.46
CA GLN A 181 -29.47 18.45 11.07
C GLN A 181 -28.60 19.20 10.06
N ASP A 182 -28.32 20.49 10.30
CA ASP A 182 -27.42 21.27 9.44
C ASP A 182 -25.97 20.76 9.52
N ILE A 183 -25.55 20.26 10.69
CA ILE A 183 -24.23 19.67 10.89
C ILE A 183 -24.15 18.31 10.18
N MET A 184 -25.17 17.46 10.32
CA MET A 184 -25.18 16.14 9.68
C MET A 184 -25.21 16.25 8.15
N ALA A 185 -26.01 17.15 7.59
CA ALA A 185 -26.06 17.38 6.14
C ALA A 185 -24.75 17.94 5.54
N TYR A 186 -23.88 18.54 6.36
CA TYR A 186 -22.57 19.03 5.95
C TYR A 186 -21.49 17.93 6.00
N LEU A 187 -21.62 16.98 6.93
CA LEU A 187 -20.67 15.87 7.09
C LEU A 187 -20.91 14.72 6.09
N GLU A 188 -22.05 14.69 5.44
CA GLU A 188 -22.42 13.71 4.40
C GLU A 188 -22.05 14.14 2.96
N GLN A 189 -21.32 15.27 2.80
CA GLN A 189 -20.74 15.72 1.53
C GLN A 189 -19.24 15.40 1.46
#